data_AF-R5DTD2-F1
#
_entry.id   AF-R5DTD2-F1
#
_cell.length_a   1.000
_cell.length_b   1.000
_cell.length_c   1.000
_cell.angle_alpha   90.00
_cell.angle_beta   90.00
_cell.angle_gamma   90.00
#
_symmetry.space_group_name_H-M   'P 1'
#
loop_
_entity.id
_entity.type
_entity.pdbx_description
1 polymer ?
#
loop_
_entity_poly.entity_id
_entity_poly.type
_entity_poly.pdbx_seq_one_letter_code
_entity_poly.pdbx_strand_id
1 'polypeptide(L)'
;MEEKVLEKIDTEYEFFFLDMVKTTKENLFAKSGEIESKKAIVKYLNSEVQNNKEICLERMITSNGLIDEFYRYVTDHSQIPFTKALESYMKNYMA
;
A
#
# COMPACT_ATOMS: atom_id res chain seq x y z
N MET A 1 -17.87 0.48 -6.05
CA MET A 1 -16.63 1.26 -6.23
C MET A 1 -15.58 0.78 -5.25
N GLU A 2 -15.96 0.63 -3.98
CA GLU A 2 -15.16 -0.04 -2.94
C GLU A 2 -14.55 -1.37 -3.40
N GLU A 3 -15.37 -2.31 -3.88
CA GLU A 3 -14.90 -3.62 -4.40
C GLU A 3 -13.81 -3.48 -5.47
N LYS A 4 -13.95 -2.52 -6.40
CA LYS A 4 -12.94 -2.28 -7.44
C LYS A 4 -11.61 -1.75 -6.87
N VAL A 5 -11.67 -0.95 -5.80
CA VAL A 5 -10.47 -0.45 -5.13
C VAL A 5 -9.80 -1.58 -4.36
N LEU A 6 -10.56 -2.43 -3.68
CA LEU A 6 -10.02 -3.62 -3.00
C LEU A 6 -9.36 -4.58 -3.99
N GLU A 7 -10.04 -4.90 -5.10
CA GLU A 7 -9.48 -5.74 -6.17
C GLU A 7 -8.19 -5.13 -6.75
N LYS A 8 -8.14 -3.81 -6.95
CA LYS A 8 -6.93 -3.11 -7.38
C LYS A 8 -5.78 -3.25 -6.37
N ILE A 9 -6.05 -3.06 -5.08
CA ILE A 9 -5.04 -3.21 -4.02
C ILE A 9 -4.48 -4.63 -4.02
N ASP A 10 -5.35 -5.63 -4.07
CA ASP A 10 -4.94 -7.04 -4.11
C ASP A 10 -4.12 -7.36 -5.37
N THR A 11 -4.57 -6.88 -6.53
CA THR A 11 -3.88 -7.05 -7.81
C THR A 11 -2.48 -6.41 -7.81
N GLU A 12 -2.34 -5.19 -7.30
CA GLU A 12 -1.04 -4.52 -7.21
C GLU A 12 -0.08 -5.26 -6.28
N TYR A 13 -0.58 -5.74 -5.14
CA TYR A 13 0.24 -6.50 -4.20
C TYR A 13 0.65 -7.87 -4.78
N GLU A 14 -0.26 -8.54 -5.49
CA GLU A 14 0.04 -9.81 -6.16
C GLU A 14 1.16 -9.64 -7.19
N PHE A 15 1.08 -8.61 -8.05
CA PHE A 15 2.15 -8.33 -9.01
C PHE A 15 3.49 -8.06 -8.32
N PHE A 16 3.49 -7.26 -7.26
CA PHE A 16 4.70 -7.04 -6.47
C PHE A 16 5.26 -8.35 -5.88
N PHE A 17 4.41 -9.19 -5.30
CA PHE A 17 4.84 -10.43 -4.66
C PHE A 17 5.36 -11.45 -5.68
N LEU A 18 4.69 -11.61 -6.82
CA LEU A 18 5.14 -12.41 -7.96
C LEU A 18 6.54 -11.97 -8.42
N ASP A 19 6.77 -10.66 -8.45
CA ASP A 19 8.06 -10.06 -8.77
C ASP A 19 9.16 -10.34 -7.75
N MET A 20 8.81 -10.58 -6.49
CA MET A 20 9.77 -11.00 -5.47
C MET A 20 10.08 -12.49 -5.56
N VAL A 21 9.07 -13.35 -5.75
CA VAL A 21 9.25 -14.81 -5.76
C VAL A 21 9.88 -15.34 -7.05
N LYS A 22 9.84 -14.58 -8.16
CA LYS A 22 10.60 -14.92 -9.38
C LYS A 22 12.13 -14.77 -9.21
N THR A 23 12.59 -14.25 -8.06
CA THR A 23 14.02 -14.08 -7.76
C THR A 23 14.58 -15.23 -6.90
N THR A 24 15.87 -15.20 -6.54
CA THR A 24 16.45 -16.24 -5.68
C THR A 24 15.90 -16.17 -4.25
N LYS A 25 16.01 -17.27 -3.51
CA LYS A 25 15.65 -17.29 -2.09
C LYS A 25 16.43 -16.25 -1.29
N GLU A 26 17.72 -16.02 -1.58
CA GLU A 26 18.48 -14.97 -0.89
C GLU A 26 17.88 -13.58 -1.13
N ASN A 27 17.45 -13.28 -2.36
CA ASN A 27 16.83 -12.00 -2.68
C ASN A 27 15.48 -11.82 -1.98
N LEU A 28 14.69 -12.89 -1.84
CA LEU A 28 13.45 -12.87 -1.08
C LEU A 28 13.71 -12.49 0.40
N PHE A 29 14.74 -13.10 1.01
CA PHE A 29 15.12 -12.75 2.39
C PHE A 29 15.67 -11.33 2.50
N ALA A 30 16.51 -10.91 1.56
CA ALA A 30 17.08 -9.56 1.53
C ALA A 30 16.00 -8.47 1.42
N LYS A 31 14.88 -8.77 0.75
CA LYS A 31 13.73 -7.87 0.56
C LYS A 31 12.58 -8.09 1.53
N SER A 32 12.76 -8.95 2.55
CA SER A 32 11.72 -9.27 3.53
C SER A 32 11.13 -8.02 4.22
N GLY A 33 11.95 -7.00 4.50
CA GLY A 33 11.49 -5.74 5.07
C GLY A 33 10.55 -4.95 4.15
N GLU A 34 10.80 -4.94 2.84
CA GLU A 34 9.89 -4.32 1.86
C GLU A 34 8.57 -5.08 1.78
N ILE A 35 8.64 -6.42 1.76
CA ILE A 35 7.45 -7.28 1.71
C ILE A 35 6.55 -7.04 2.93
N GLU A 36 7.10 -7.07 4.14
CA GLU A 36 6.31 -6.84 5.35
C GLU A 36 5.75 -5.42 5.41
N SER A 37 6.49 -4.41 4.93
CA SER A 37 6.02 -3.03 4.86
C SER A 37 4.84 -2.88 3.89
N LYS A 38 4.95 -3.41 2.67
CA LYS A 38 3.87 -3.35 1.68
C LYS A 38 2.66 -4.17 2.11
N LYS A 39 2.87 -5.31 2.79
CA LYS A 39 1.79 -6.10 3.39
C LYS A 39 1.05 -5.32 4.49
N ALA A 40 1.76 -4.54 5.30
CA ALA A 40 1.15 -3.65 6.29
C ALA A 40 0.35 -2.51 5.64
N ILE A 41 0.88 -1.94 4.55
CA ILE A 41 0.17 -0.93 3.73
C ILE A 41 -1.13 -1.50 3.18
N VAL A 42 -1.11 -2.69 2.57
CA VAL A 42 -2.32 -3.36 2.04
C VAL A 42 -3.39 -3.50 3.13
N LYS A 43 -3.00 -4.00 4.30
CA LYS A 43 -3.95 -4.14 5.43
C LYS A 43 -4.55 -2.80 5.85
N TYR A 44 -3.73 -1.76 5.92
CA TYR A 44 -4.17 -0.41 6.24
C TYR A 44 -5.15 0.13 5.19
N LEU A 45 -4.80 0.05 3.90
CA LEU A 45 -5.65 0.50 2.80
C LEU A 45 -6.99 -0.24 2.77
N ASN A 46 -6.99 -1.57 2.93
CA ASN A 46 -8.21 -2.36 2.98
C ASN A 46 -9.12 -1.93 4.15
N SER A 47 -8.54 -1.69 5.33
CA SER A 47 -9.28 -1.19 6.49
C SER A 47 -9.88 0.19 6.23
N GLU A 48 -9.11 1.10 5.64
CA GLU A 48 -9.55 2.46 5.33
C GLU A 48 -10.69 2.45 4.30
N VAL A 49 -10.55 1.69 3.21
CA VAL A 49 -11.59 1.55 2.16
C VAL A 49 -12.91 1.01 2.71
N GLN A 50 -12.87 0.08 3.67
CA GLN A 50 -14.07 -0.54 4.27
C GLN A 50 -14.73 0.32 5.36
N ASN A 51 -13.93 1.06 6.13
CA ASN A 51 -14.42 1.69 7.37
C ASN A 51 -14.52 3.22 7.28
N ASN A 52 -13.82 3.86 6.36
CA ASN A 52 -13.74 5.32 6.27
C ASN A 52 -14.59 5.86 5.11
N LYS A 53 -15.74 6.45 5.46
CA LYS A 53 -16.71 7.01 4.50
C LYS A 53 -16.24 8.32 3.84
N GLU A 54 -15.21 8.95 4.37
CA GLU A 54 -14.67 10.22 3.85
C GLU A 54 -13.62 10.00 2.76
N ILE A 55 -13.32 8.75 2.40
CA ILE A 55 -12.34 8.45 1.36
C ILE A 55 -12.89 8.69 -0.04
N CYS A 56 -12.11 9.39 -0.83
CA CYS A 56 -12.27 9.56 -2.27
C CYS A 56 -11.77 8.31 -3.02
N LEU A 57 -12.64 7.31 -3.14
CA LEU A 57 -12.36 6.05 -3.83
C LEU A 57 -11.95 6.25 -5.30
N GLU A 58 -12.43 7.32 -5.95
CA GLU A 58 -12.06 7.69 -7.32
C GLU A 58 -10.58 8.09 -7.44
N ARG A 59 -10.01 8.78 -6.45
CA ARG A 59 -8.57 9.08 -6.44
C ARG A 59 -7.75 7.82 -6.22
N MET A 60 -8.22 6.91 -5.37
CA MET A 60 -7.52 5.64 -5.12
C MET A 60 -7.51 4.75 -6.38
N ILE A 61 -8.65 4.61 -7.08
CA ILE A 61 -8.71 3.77 -8.28
C ILE A 61 -7.88 4.33 -9.44
N THR A 62 -7.74 5.65 -9.54
CA THR A 62 -7.00 6.31 -10.63
C THR A 62 -5.50 6.45 -10.36
N SER A 63 -5.07 6.28 -9.11
CA SER A 63 -3.63 6.23 -8.76
C SER A 63 -2.92 5.06 -9.42
N ASN A 64 -1.70 5.28 -9.91
CA ASN A 64 -0.90 4.24 -10.56
C ASN A 64 0.23 3.80 -9.63
N GLY A 65 0.10 2.60 -9.05
CA GLY A 65 1.01 2.12 -8.01
C GLY A 65 0.66 2.69 -6.64
N LEU A 66 -0.60 2.50 -6.21
CA LEU A 66 -1.09 3.00 -4.92
C LEU A 66 -0.22 2.51 -3.76
N ILE A 67 0.08 1.21 -3.74
CA ILE A 67 0.91 0.62 -2.68
C ILE A 67 2.33 1.19 -2.70
N ASP A 68 2.90 1.41 -3.89
CA ASP A 68 4.25 1.95 -4.07
C ASP A 68 4.35 3.42 -3.66
N GLU A 69 3.31 4.21 -3.92
CA GLU A 69 3.21 5.60 -3.46
C GLU A 69 3.25 5.68 -1.93
N PHE A 70 2.42 4.88 -1.25
CA PHE A 70 2.43 4.78 0.22
C PHE A 70 3.79 4.27 0.72
N TYR A 71 4.34 3.23 0.10
CA TYR A 71 5.63 2.65 0.50
C TYR A 71 6.79 3.65 0.37
N ARG A 72 6.81 4.44 -0.71
CA ARG A 72 7.80 5.50 -0.90
C ARG A 72 7.65 6.56 0.18
N TYR A 73 6.43 7.02 0.43
CA TYR A 73 6.19 8.06 1.44
C TYR A 73 6.65 7.63 2.84
N VAL A 74 6.27 6.42 3.30
CA VAL A 74 6.66 5.95 4.64
C VAL A 74 8.17 5.71 4.76
N THR A 75 8.83 5.33 3.66
CA THR A 75 10.29 5.14 3.62
C THR A 75 11.01 6.48 3.67
N ASP A 76 10.55 7.47 2.91
CA ASP A 76 11.10 8.83 2.90
C ASP A 76 10.84 9.58 4.22
N HIS A 77 9.86 9.12 5.00
CA HIS A 77 9.48 9.68 6.29
C HIS A 77 9.77 8.74 7.47
N SER A 78 10.85 7.96 7.41
CA SER A 78 11.23 6.99 8.45
C SER A 78 11.51 7.60 9.83
N GLN A 79 11.60 8.93 9.92
CA GLN A 79 11.73 9.70 11.18
C GLN A 79 10.45 9.74 12.00
N ILE A 80 9.29 9.44 11.41
CA ILE A 80 8.02 9.33 12.13
C ILE A 80 7.55 7.87 12.19
N PRO A 81 6.70 7.51 13.17
CA PRO A 81 6.12 6.18 13.23
C PRO A 81 5.38 5.83 11.92
N PHE A 82 5.57 4.59 11.47
CA PHE A 82 4.99 4.08 10.22
C PHE A 82 3.48 4.36 10.09
N THR A 83 2.71 4.11 11.16
CA THR A 83 1.27 4.38 11.18
C THR A 83 0.94 5.86 10.98
N LYS A 84 1.69 6.77 11.61
CA LYS A 84 1.53 8.22 11.42
C LYS A 84 1.87 8.66 10.01
N ALA A 85 2.86 8.04 9.38
CA ALA A 85 3.21 8.32 7.99
C ALA A 85 2.08 7.89 7.05
N LEU A 86 1.49 6.70 7.27
CA LEU A 86 0.32 6.23 6.51
C LEU A 86 -0.88 7.18 6.66
N GLU A 87 -1.25 7.52 7.89
CA GLU A 87 -2.33 8.47 8.20
C GLU A 87 -2.09 9.84 7.55
N SER A 88 -0.83 10.31 7.54
CA SER A 88 -0.46 11.59 6.95
C SER A 88 -0.62 11.58 5.43
N TYR A 89 -0.17 10.51 4.76
CA TYR A 89 -0.29 10.38 3.31
C TYR A 89 -1.73 10.12 2.85
N MET A 90 -2.49 9.37 3.65
CA MET A 90 -3.89 9.03 3.38
C MET A 90 -4.79 10.27 3.23
N LYS A 91 -4.41 11.41 3.82
CA LYS A 91 -5.09 12.70 3.64
C LYS A 91 -5.22 13.13 2.17
N ASN A 92 -4.33 12.70 1.28
CA ASN A 92 -4.40 12.98 -0.16
C ASN A 92 -5.62 12.33 -0.84
N TYR A 93 -6.17 11.27 -0.22
CA TYR A 93 -7.31 10.51 -0.71
C TYR A 93 -8.59 10.78 0.07
N MET A 94 -8.64 11.83 0.91
CA MET A 94 -9.87 12.28 1.56
C MET A 94 -10.71 13.15 0.61
N ALA A 95 -12.03 13.09 0.76
CA ALA A 95 -13.02 13.84 -0.02
C ALA A 95 -13.08 15.33 0.35
#